data_AF-A0A3C1FED0-F1
#
_entry.id   AF-A0A3C1FED0-F1
#
_cell.length_a   1.000
_cell.length_b   1.000
_cell.length_c   1.000
_cell.angle_alpha   90.00
_cell.angle_beta   90.00
_cell.angle_gamma   90.00
#
_symmetry.space_group_name_H-M   'P 1'
#
loop_
_entity.id
_entity.type
_entity.pdbx_description
1 polymer ?
#
loop_
_entity_poly.entity_id
_entity_poly.type
_entity_poly.pdbx_seq_one_letter_code
_entity_poly.pdbx_strand_id
1 'polypeptide(L)'
;EQRHGGGVVRVTRLERTLVDVLHAPASAGGWEEIWRSLEMVEFFDLDAVISYTLRLGSALTTARVGFFLEQHREALMVEDAHLDRLRQHRPRQPRYLDADRKPGTLVASWNLIVPADVLGRTWAEVS
;
A
#
# COMPACT_ATOMS: atom_id res chain seq x y z
N GLU A 1 -2.24 -15.03 15.96
CA GLU A 1 -3.36 -15.20 16.89
C GLU A 1 -3.30 -14.09 17.92
N GLN A 2 -4.43 -13.50 18.27
CA GLN A 2 -4.53 -12.49 19.34
C GLN A 2 -5.56 -12.95 20.37
N ARG A 3 -5.35 -12.57 21.63
CA ARG A 3 -6.30 -12.80 22.71
C ARG A 3 -7.34 -11.68 22.71
N HIS A 4 -8.62 -12.03 22.72
CA HIS A 4 -9.73 -11.08 22.81
C HIS A 4 -10.86 -11.67 23.64
N GLY A 5 -11.41 -10.92 24.60
CA GLY A 5 -12.70 -11.18 25.27
C GLY A 5 -12.98 -12.62 25.72
N GLY A 6 -11.97 -13.38 26.18
CA GLY A 6 -12.13 -14.76 26.65
C GLY A 6 -11.67 -15.88 25.70
N GLY A 7 -11.10 -15.56 24.53
CA GLY A 7 -10.61 -16.56 23.58
C GLY A 7 -9.41 -16.14 22.74
N VAL A 8 -8.99 -17.04 21.85
CA VAL A 8 -7.91 -16.82 20.87
C VAL A 8 -8.51 -16.78 19.48
N VAL A 9 -8.25 -15.70 18.73
CA VAL A 9 -8.72 -15.54 17.36
C VAL A 9 -7.51 -15.45 16.42
N ARG A 10 -7.62 -16.09 15.25
CA ARG A 10 -6.63 -15.97 14.18
C ARG A 10 -6.81 -14.64 13.48
N VAL A 11 -5.75 -13.84 13.47
CA VAL A 11 -5.68 -12.54 12.81
C VAL A 11 -4.52 -12.53 11.83
N THR A 12 -4.61 -11.69 10.80
CA THR A 12 -3.48 -11.41 9.91
C THR A 12 -2.37 -10.68 10.68
N ARG A 13 -1.14 -10.79 10.19
CA ARG A 13 -0.06 -9.92 10.64
C ARG A 13 -0.18 -8.56 9.95
N LEU A 14 0.43 -7.53 10.53
CA LEU A 14 0.38 -6.16 9.99
C LEU A 14 0.88 -6.09 8.54
N GLU A 15 1.93 -6.84 8.20
CA GLU A 15 2.50 -6.88 6.85
C GLU A 15 1.52 -7.46 5.84
N ARG A 16 0.79 -8.51 6.24
CA ARG A 16 -0.26 -9.09 5.41
C ARG A 16 -1.43 -8.13 5.27
N THR A 17 -1.85 -7.50 6.37
CA THR A 17 -2.92 -6.50 6.36
C THR A 17 -2.59 -5.35 5.41
N LEU A 18 -1.37 -4.78 5.48
CA LEU A 18 -0.91 -3.72 4.58
C LEU A 18 -1.10 -4.09 3.11
N VAL A 19 -0.67 -5.29 2.72
CA VAL A 19 -0.80 -5.74 1.34
C VAL A 19 -2.26 -6.02 0.97
N ASP A 20 -3.03 -6.65 1.87
CA ASP A 20 -4.42 -7.04 1.62
C ASP A 20 -5.30 -5.78 1.43
N VAL A 21 -5.13 -4.73 2.24
CA VAL A 21 -5.91 -3.48 2.09
C VAL A 21 -5.54 -2.71 0.81
N LEU A 22 -4.27 -2.74 0.39
CA LEU A 22 -3.85 -2.15 -0.89
C LEU A 22 -4.24 -3.03 -2.10
N HIS A 23 -4.44 -4.33 -1.89
CA HIS A 23 -4.95 -5.23 -2.91
C HIS A 23 -6.45 -4.99 -3.17
N ALA A 24 -7.24 -4.85 -2.10
CA ALA A 24 -8.68 -4.66 -2.15
C ALA A 24 -9.15 -3.39 -1.38
N PRO A 25 -8.88 -2.18 -1.90
CA PRO A 25 -9.18 -0.93 -1.18
C PRO A 25 -10.65 -0.74 -0.81
N ALA A 26 -11.56 -1.22 -1.66
CA ALA A 26 -12.99 -1.18 -1.42
C ALA A 26 -13.44 -1.98 -0.18
N SER A 27 -12.65 -2.96 0.26
CA SER A 27 -12.88 -3.72 1.49
C SER A 27 -12.25 -3.08 2.74
N ALA A 28 -11.57 -1.95 2.59
CA ALA A 28 -10.78 -1.29 3.63
C ALA A 28 -11.15 0.18 3.84
N GLY A 29 -12.37 0.59 3.47
CA GLY A 29 -12.85 1.97 3.69
C GLY A 29 -12.34 3.01 2.68
N GLY A 30 -11.59 2.58 1.64
CA GLY A 30 -11.05 3.47 0.62
C GLY A 30 -9.67 4.03 0.97
N TRP A 31 -9.13 4.88 0.08
CA TRP A 31 -7.72 5.29 0.12
C TRP A 31 -7.32 6.12 1.33
N GLU A 32 -8.18 7.05 1.78
CA GLU A 32 -7.93 7.87 2.97
C GLU A 32 -7.80 7.00 4.23
N GLU A 33 -8.77 6.11 4.44
CA GLU A 33 -8.80 5.22 5.60
C GLU A 33 -7.59 4.28 5.63
N ILE A 34 -7.20 3.75 4.46
CA ILE A 34 -6.00 2.91 4.32
C ILE A 34 -4.75 3.70 4.72
N TRP A 35 -4.57 4.92 4.22
CA TRP A 35 -3.41 5.75 4.56
C TRP A 35 -3.36 6.02 6.06
N ARG A 36 -4.45 6.55 6.64
CA ARG A 36 -4.52 6.85 8.08
C ARG A 36 -4.27 5.61 8.94
N SER A 37 -4.89 4.49 8.58
CA SER A 37 -4.75 3.23 9.32
C SER A 37 -3.31 2.70 9.30
N LEU A 38 -2.63 2.77 8.15
CA LEU A 38 -1.27 2.28 8.03
C LEU A 38 -0.23 3.26 8.60
N GLU A 39 -0.50 4.57 8.56
CA GLU A 39 0.35 5.61 9.18
C GLU A 39 0.40 5.50 10.72
N MET A 40 -0.61 4.88 11.35
CA MET A 40 -0.59 4.59 12.79
C MET A 40 0.36 3.43 13.17
N VAL A 41 0.91 2.70 12.21
CA VAL A 41 1.80 1.57 12.46
C VAL A 41 3.25 2.01 12.36
N GLU A 42 3.97 1.95 13.48
CA GLU A 42 5.36 2.44 13.57
C GLU A 42 6.38 1.56 12.84
N PHE A 43 6.10 0.26 12.69
CA PHE A 43 7.05 -0.69 12.13
C PHE A 43 6.37 -1.80 11.33
N PHE A 44 6.98 -2.13 10.19
CA PHE A 44 6.66 -3.30 9.38
C PHE A 44 7.94 -4.09 9.10
N ASP A 45 7.84 -5.41 9.09
CA ASP A 45 8.83 -6.25 8.41
C ASP A 45 8.67 -6.06 6.88
N LEU A 46 9.50 -5.17 6.31
CA LEU A 46 9.45 -4.83 4.88
C LEU A 46 9.75 -6.03 3.98
N ASP A 47 10.60 -6.95 4.42
CA ASP A 47 10.89 -8.18 3.68
C ASP A 47 9.66 -9.07 3.60
N ALA A 48 8.91 -9.21 4.71
CA ALA A 48 7.65 -9.93 4.71
C ALA A 48 6.57 -9.25 3.85
N VAL A 49 6.48 -7.92 3.86
CA VAL A 49 5.59 -7.14 2.97
C VAL A 49 5.91 -7.42 1.50
N ILE A 50 7.17 -7.28 1.10
CA ILE A 50 7.60 -7.47 -0.29
C ILE A 50 7.39 -8.93 -0.71
N SER A 51 7.81 -9.86 0.14
CA SER A 51 7.68 -11.30 -0.10
C SER A 51 6.22 -11.71 -0.31
N TYR A 52 5.30 -11.19 0.50
CA TYR A 52 3.87 -11.45 0.32
C TYR A 52 3.30 -10.77 -0.92
N THR A 53 3.65 -9.51 -1.16
CA THR A 53 3.23 -8.75 -2.35
C THR A 53 3.59 -9.48 -3.65
N LEU A 54 4.83 -9.97 -3.77
CA LEU A 54 5.31 -10.65 -4.97
C LEU A 54 4.65 -12.02 -5.16
N ARG A 55 4.37 -12.76 -4.07
CA ARG A 55 3.62 -14.02 -4.13
C ARG A 55 2.19 -13.84 -4.64
N LEU A 56 1.59 -12.67 -4.42
CA LEU A 56 0.24 -12.38 -4.84
C LEU A 56 0.12 -12.25 -6.37
N GLY A 57 1.24 -12.04 -7.08
CA GLY A 57 1.30 -12.06 -8.55
C GLY A 57 0.58 -10.90 -9.25
N SER A 58 0.08 -9.92 -8.49
CA SER A 58 -0.63 -8.75 -9.02
C SER A 58 0.34 -7.59 -9.23
N ALA A 59 0.60 -7.26 -10.49
CA ALA A 59 1.43 -6.10 -10.84
C ALA A 59 0.82 -4.78 -10.33
N LEU A 60 -0.51 -4.65 -10.34
CA LEU A 60 -1.18 -3.46 -9.81
C LEU A 60 -0.99 -3.34 -8.30
N THR A 61 -1.12 -4.45 -7.56
CA THR A 61 -0.87 -4.46 -6.11
C THR A 61 0.59 -4.15 -5.80
N THR A 62 1.52 -4.70 -6.59
CA THR A 62 2.94 -4.39 -6.48
C THR A 62 3.20 -2.89 -6.64
N ALA A 63 2.61 -2.25 -7.65
CA ALA A 63 2.72 -0.81 -7.82
C ALA A 63 2.10 -0.01 -6.67
N ARG A 64 0.94 -0.43 -6.15
CA ARG A 64 0.28 0.23 -5.00
C ARG A 64 1.13 0.14 -3.73
N VAL A 65 1.65 -1.04 -3.42
CA VAL A 65 2.54 -1.26 -2.26
C VAL A 65 3.83 -0.46 -2.42
N GLY A 66 4.46 -0.53 -3.60
CA GLY A 66 5.67 0.23 -3.89
C GLY A 66 5.46 1.74 -3.77
N PHE A 67 4.36 2.26 -4.31
CA PHE A 67 3.98 3.65 -4.17
C PHE A 67 3.78 4.03 -2.69
N PHE A 68 3.02 3.25 -1.92
CA PHE A 68 2.82 3.50 -0.50
C PHE A 68 4.16 3.55 0.26
N LEU A 69 5.04 2.56 0.06
CA LEU A 69 6.36 2.52 0.72
C LEU A 69 7.26 3.70 0.28
N GLU A 70 7.23 4.07 -1.00
CA GLU A 70 7.98 5.23 -1.52
C GLU A 70 7.48 6.56 -0.93
N GLN A 71 6.20 6.65 -0.59
CA GLN A 71 5.62 7.82 0.07
C GLN A 71 5.92 7.88 1.57
N HIS A 72 6.33 6.77 2.19
CA HIS A 72 6.61 6.66 3.62
C HIS A 72 8.05 6.23 3.91
N ARG A 73 8.99 6.56 3.01
CA ARG A 73 10.36 6.04 3.10
C ARG A 73 11.06 6.36 4.40
N GLU A 74 10.95 7.58 4.87
CA GLU A 74 11.60 8.02 6.10
C GLU A 74 10.97 7.33 7.32
N ALA A 75 9.64 7.39 7.44
CA ALA A 75 8.91 6.82 8.57
C ALA A 75 9.08 5.29 8.70
N LEU A 76 9.12 4.58 7.57
CA LEU A 76 9.22 3.12 7.54
C LEU A 76 10.63 2.61 7.24
N MET A 77 11.64 3.49 7.20
CA MET A 77 13.05 3.16 6.90
C MET A 77 13.21 2.38 5.57
N VAL A 78 12.48 2.79 4.54
CA VAL A 78 12.49 2.12 3.24
C VAL A 78 13.72 2.53 2.41
N GLU A 79 14.63 1.57 2.28
CA GLU A 79 15.79 1.66 1.39
C GLU A 79 15.45 1.43 -0.10
N ASP A 80 16.31 1.88 -1.01
CA ASP A 80 16.11 1.70 -2.46
C ASP A 80 16.04 0.23 -2.88
N ALA A 81 16.80 -0.65 -2.20
CA ALA A 81 16.78 -2.09 -2.46
C ALA A 81 15.37 -2.72 -2.28
N HIS A 82 14.58 -2.19 -1.33
CA HIS A 82 13.19 -2.61 -1.14
C HIS A 82 12.32 -2.21 -2.33
N LEU A 83 12.44 -0.95 -2.77
CA LEU A 83 11.64 -0.41 -3.87
C LEU A 83 12.01 -1.06 -5.20
N ASP A 84 13.29 -1.30 -5.45
CA ASP A 84 13.77 -1.89 -6.70
C ASP A 84 13.24 -3.30 -6.93
N ARG A 85 13.12 -4.11 -5.87
CA ARG A 85 12.47 -5.42 -5.93
C ARG A 85 11.02 -5.32 -6.39
N LEU A 86 10.28 -4.31 -5.95
CA LEU A 86 8.88 -4.10 -6.37
C LEU A 86 8.80 -3.49 -7.78
N ARG A 87 9.68 -2.54 -8.12
CA ARG A 87 9.71 -1.87 -9.44
C ARG A 87 9.91 -2.84 -10.59
N GLN A 88 10.63 -3.96 -10.37
CA GLN A 88 10.80 -5.03 -11.36
C GLN A 88 9.48 -5.71 -11.75
N HIS A 89 8.47 -5.67 -10.87
CA HIS A 89 7.18 -6.33 -11.03
C HIS A 89 6.02 -5.32 -11.22
N ARG A 90 6.33 -4.04 -11.45
CA ARG A 90 5.33 -3.01 -11.73
C ARG A 90 4.57 -3.31 -13.04
N PRO A 91 3.36 -2.76 -13.23
CA PRO A 91 2.62 -2.90 -14.48
C PRO A 91 3.45 -2.45 -15.69
N ARG A 92 3.31 -3.17 -16.81
CA ARG A 92 4.03 -2.83 -18.06
C ARG A 92 3.51 -1.58 -18.75
N GLN A 93 2.28 -1.18 -18.43
CA GLN A 93 1.60 0.00 -18.96
C GLN A 93 0.99 0.79 -17.80
N PRO A 94 0.81 2.11 -17.94
CA PRO A 94 0.12 2.92 -16.94
C PRO A 94 -1.23 2.32 -16.53
N ARG A 95 -1.46 2.22 -15.22
CA ARG A 95 -2.72 1.75 -14.63
C ARG A 95 -3.24 2.81 -13.69
N TYR A 96 -4.55 3.01 -13.66
CA TYR A 96 -5.18 3.79 -12.62
C TYR A 96 -4.97 3.14 -11.27
N LEU A 97 -4.79 3.98 -10.24
CA LEU A 97 -4.69 3.54 -8.85
C LEU A 97 -5.88 2.66 -8.47
N ASP A 98 -7.09 2.99 -8.94
CA ASP A 98 -8.31 2.27 -8.63
C ASP A 98 -9.29 2.14 -9.82
N ALA A 99 -10.31 1.29 -9.64
CA ALA A 99 -11.35 0.98 -10.63
C ALA A 99 -12.19 2.21 -11.03
N ASP A 100 -12.36 3.17 -10.12
CA ASP A 100 -13.09 4.42 -10.36
C ASP A 100 -12.41 5.32 -11.41
N ARG A 101 -11.13 5.07 -11.72
CA ARG A 101 -10.37 5.74 -12.79
C ARG A 101 -10.46 7.27 -12.75
N LYS A 102 -10.49 7.83 -11.53
CA LYS A 102 -10.41 9.28 -11.32
C LYS A 102 -9.20 9.86 -12.07
N PRO A 103 -9.31 11.04 -12.69
CA PRO A 103 -8.17 11.74 -13.26
C PRO A 103 -7.06 11.90 -12.22
N GLY A 104 -5.82 11.81 -12.67
CA GLY A 104 -4.66 11.83 -11.78
C GLY A 104 -3.35 12.00 -12.52
N THR A 105 -2.27 12.04 -11.76
CA THR A 105 -0.91 12.21 -12.29
C THR A 105 -0.25 10.84 -12.43
N LEU A 106 0.46 10.64 -13.54
CA LEU A 106 1.27 9.43 -13.73
C LEU A 106 2.52 9.48 -12.85
N VAL A 107 2.59 8.60 -11.88
CA VAL A 107 3.80 8.26 -11.13
C VAL A 107 4.58 7.22 -11.95
N ALA A 108 5.52 7.70 -12.76
CA ALA A 108 6.21 6.90 -13.77
C ALA A 108 7.04 5.75 -13.19
N SER A 109 7.59 5.91 -11.98
CA SER A 109 8.32 4.86 -11.26
C SER A 109 7.48 3.61 -11.02
N TRP A 110 6.15 3.77 -10.93
CA TRP A 110 5.20 2.69 -10.63
C TRP A 110 4.23 2.38 -11.76
N ASN A 111 4.28 3.12 -12.88
CA ASN A 111 3.26 3.07 -13.94
C ASN A 111 1.84 3.20 -13.35
N LEU A 112 1.66 4.13 -12.41
CA LEU A 112 0.44 4.30 -11.65
C LEU A 112 -0.11 5.71 -11.84
N ILE A 113 -1.35 5.84 -12.29
CA ILE A 113 -2.06 7.12 -12.39
C ILE A 113 -2.76 7.33 -11.04
N VAL A 114 -2.24 8.27 -10.26
CA VAL A 114 -2.64 8.53 -8.88
C VAL A 114 -3.50 9.79 -8.83
N PRO A 115 -4.75 9.71 -8.33
CA PRO A 115 -5.60 10.87 -8.09
C PRO A 115 -4.92 11.91 -7.20
N ALA A 116 -5.20 13.20 -7.45
CA ALA A 116 -4.51 14.31 -6.77
C ALA A 116 -4.74 14.33 -5.26
N ASP A 117 -5.92 13.87 -4.83
CA ASP A 117 -6.33 13.77 -3.45
C ASP A 117 -5.50 12.71 -2.69
N VAL A 118 -5.20 11.56 -3.32
CA VAL A 118 -4.26 10.54 -2.80
C VAL A 118 -2.81 11.02 -2.88
N LEU A 119 -2.42 11.64 -4.00
CA LEU A 119 -1.02 12.05 -4.23
C LEU A 119 -0.60 13.18 -3.30
N GLY A 120 -1.45 14.18 -3.13
CA GLY A 120 -1.22 15.32 -2.25
C GLY A 120 -1.66 15.09 -0.80
N ARG A 121 -2.29 13.95 -0.51
CA ARG A 121 -2.91 13.64 0.80
C ARG A 121 -3.81 14.78 1.30
N THR A 122 -4.61 15.37 0.41
CA THR A 122 -5.34 16.62 0.71
C THR A 122 -6.41 16.48 1.80
N TRP A 123 -6.75 15.25 2.20
CA TRP A 123 -7.56 14.94 3.38
C TRP A 123 -6.85 15.15 4.72
N ALA A 124 -5.52 15.23 4.73
CA ALA A 124 -4.74 15.53 5.94
C ALA A 124 -4.89 17.00 6.38
N GLU A 125 -5.36 17.90 5.52
CA GLU A 125 -5.50 19.33 5.80
C GLU A 125 -6.78 19.68 6.61
N VAL A 126 -7.69 18.72 6.81
CA VAL A 126 -9.00 18.94 7.47
C VAL A 126 -9.10 18.20 8.83
N SER A 127 -7.99 17.83 9.46
CA SER A 127 -7.98 17.15 10.77
C SER A 127 -7.24 17.93 11.85
#